data_AF-A0A917EE49-F1
#
_entry.id   AF-A0A917EE49-F1
#
_cell.length_a   1.000
_cell.length_b   1.000
_cell.length_c   1.000
_cell.angle_alpha   90.00
_cell.angle_beta   90.00
_cell.angle_gamma   90.00
#
_symmetry.space_group_name_H-M   'P 1'
#
loop_
_entity.id
_entity.type
_entity.pdbx_description
1 polymer ?
#
loop_
_entity_poly.entity_id
_entity_poly.type
_entity_poly.pdbx_seq_one_letter_code
_entity_poly.pdbx_strand_id
1 'polypeptide(L)'
;MLSDFFKNLEFMDKKIIILSLTTYIIGFVVSFFINIDLTNSNNIKTIQFIEELQQMQNYDLWLRILKNNIYVIIFNILGGFSFGLLTFVNTTYNGFILDYLIKNLLVNFDNNFIFNHLMPHFIEVVAIVLSCYLGYKVGLYIFQYIFKKRNMKISNSDYYICTICFLLIFISSILEAYVSTIQ
;
A
#
# COMPACT_ATOMS: atom_id res chain seq x y z
N MET A 1 -6.88 8.07 22.31
CA MET A 1 -6.42 8.05 20.89
C MET A 1 -6.00 6.64 20.44
N LEU A 2 -4.98 5.99 21.04
CA LEU A 2 -4.62 4.58 20.74
C LEU A 2 -5.68 3.57 21.26
N SER A 3 -6.24 3.79 22.44
CA SER A 3 -7.37 2.99 22.96
C SER A 3 -8.61 3.08 22.06
N ASP A 4 -8.89 4.29 21.55
CA ASP A 4 -10.02 4.55 20.66
C ASP A 4 -9.79 3.93 19.28
N PHE A 5 -8.53 3.83 18.85
CA PHE A 5 -8.16 3.12 17.62
C PHE A 5 -8.50 1.63 17.69
N PHE A 6 -8.03 0.91 18.71
CA PHE A 6 -8.34 -0.51 18.87
C PHE A 6 -9.85 -0.74 19.02
N LYS A 7 -10.54 0.17 19.69
CA LYS A 7 -12.00 0.14 19.79
C LYS A 7 -12.69 0.39 18.44
N ASN A 8 -12.14 1.28 17.60
CA ASN A 8 -12.66 1.56 16.26
C ASN A 8 -12.39 0.43 15.25
N LEU A 9 -11.30 -0.33 15.43
CA LEU A 9 -11.02 -1.57 14.69
C LEU A 9 -12.10 -2.63 14.91
N GLU A 10 -12.66 -2.73 16.13
CA GLU A 10 -13.76 -3.67 16.42
C GLU A 10 -15.03 -3.37 15.61
N PHE A 11 -15.23 -2.11 15.19
CA PHE A 11 -16.37 -1.69 14.38
C PHE A 11 -16.15 -1.82 12.87
N MET A 12 -14.99 -2.32 12.44
CA MET A 12 -14.76 -2.56 11.01
C MET A 12 -15.61 -3.71 10.50
N ASP A 13 -16.12 -3.57 9.29
CA ASP A 13 -16.82 -4.68 8.63
C ASP A 13 -15.81 -5.78 8.30
N LYS A 14 -15.89 -6.88 9.07
CA LYS A 14 -15.01 -8.04 8.95
C LYS A 14 -14.95 -8.59 7.53
N LYS A 15 -16.04 -8.54 6.77
CA LYS A 15 -16.06 -9.05 5.39
C LYS A 15 -15.23 -8.16 4.47
N ILE A 16 -15.34 -6.84 4.63
CA ILE A 16 -14.63 -5.89 3.79
C ILE A 16 -13.13 -5.92 4.10
N ILE A 17 -12.74 -6.00 5.37
CA ILE A 17 -11.30 -6.08 5.71
C ILE A 17 -10.67 -7.38 5.23
N ILE A 18 -11.39 -8.51 5.31
CA ILE A 18 -10.94 -9.79 4.71
C ILE A 18 -10.81 -9.65 3.19
N LEU A 19 -11.77 -8.99 2.53
CA LEU A 19 -11.69 -8.72 1.09
C LEU A 19 -10.46 -7.85 0.75
N SER A 20 -10.15 -6.83 1.55
CA SER A 20 -8.98 -5.98 1.35
C SER A 20 -7.66 -6.72 1.55
N LEU A 21 -7.55 -7.54 2.60
CA LEU A 21 -6.38 -8.40 2.82
C LEU A 21 -6.18 -9.39 1.67
N THR A 22 -7.24 -10.08 1.26
CA THR A 22 -7.18 -11.05 0.15
C THR A 22 -6.81 -10.37 -1.17
N THR A 23 -7.32 -9.17 -1.45
CA THR A 23 -6.93 -8.38 -2.62
C THR A 23 -5.43 -8.12 -2.67
N TYR A 24 -4.84 -7.70 -1.56
CA TYR A 24 -3.39 -7.47 -1.49
C TYR A 24 -2.60 -8.76 -1.68
N ILE A 25 -3.01 -9.83 -0.98
CA ILE A 25 -2.37 -11.16 -1.05
C ILE A 25 -2.44 -11.75 -2.47
N ILE A 26 -3.54 -11.56 -3.20
CA ILE A 26 -3.65 -12.01 -4.59
C ILE A 26 -2.52 -11.42 -5.43
N GLY A 27 -2.25 -10.12 -5.31
CA GLY A 27 -1.16 -9.46 -6.04
C GLY A 27 0.20 -10.05 -5.71
N PHE A 28 0.46 -10.23 -4.42
CA PHE A 28 1.68 -10.83 -3.91
C PHE A 28 1.89 -12.25 -4.46
N VAL A 29 0.86 -13.11 -4.36
CA VAL A 29 0.91 -14.50 -4.82
C VAL A 29 1.04 -14.61 -6.34
N VAL A 30 0.35 -13.74 -7.09
CA VAL A 30 0.49 -13.69 -8.56
C VAL A 30 1.94 -13.36 -8.94
N SER A 31 2.54 -12.37 -8.29
CA SER A 31 3.95 -12.04 -8.48
C SER A 31 4.87 -13.21 -8.15
N PHE A 32 4.55 -13.97 -7.10
CA PHE A 32 5.32 -15.13 -6.68
C PHE A 32 5.48 -16.17 -7.81
N PHE A 33 4.40 -16.46 -8.55
CA PHE A 33 4.41 -17.44 -9.64
C PHE A 33 4.96 -16.92 -10.98
N ILE A 34 5.04 -15.60 -11.16
CA ILE A 34 5.59 -15.02 -12.38
C ILE A 34 7.11 -14.91 -12.21
N ASN A 35 7.84 -15.75 -12.95
CA ASN A 35 9.29 -15.61 -13.09
C ASN A 35 9.57 -14.47 -14.07
N ILE A 36 9.71 -13.26 -13.55
CA ILE A 36 10.22 -12.14 -14.32
C ILE A 36 11.74 -12.31 -14.41
N ASP A 37 12.23 -12.72 -15.60
CA ASP A 37 13.66 -12.74 -15.89
C ASP A 37 14.19 -11.30 -15.96
N LEU A 38 14.91 -10.90 -14.92
CA LEU A 38 15.47 -9.55 -14.74
C LEU A 38 16.71 -9.30 -15.60
N THR A 39 17.26 -10.33 -16.22
CA THR A 39 18.63 -10.33 -16.74
C THR A 39 18.78 -9.79 -18.17
N ASN A 40 17.72 -9.69 -18.99
CA ASN A 40 17.93 -9.69 -20.45
C ASN A 40 17.65 -8.42 -21.26
N SER A 41 17.14 -7.30 -20.74
CA SER A 41 17.10 -6.05 -21.56
C SER A 41 16.88 -4.71 -20.84
N ASN A 42 16.45 -4.72 -19.57
CA ASN A 42 16.07 -3.49 -18.84
C ASN A 42 17.19 -2.93 -17.94
N ASN A 43 18.29 -3.68 -17.79
CA ASN A 43 19.34 -3.39 -16.80
C ASN A 43 19.92 -1.98 -16.91
N ILE A 44 20.10 -1.39 -18.10
CA ILE A 44 20.72 -0.05 -18.19
C ILE A 44 19.83 1.05 -17.58
N LYS A 45 18.52 1.04 -17.86
CA LYS A 45 17.59 2.04 -17.30
C LYS A 45 17.31 1.78 -15.82
N THR A 46 17.24 0.51 -15.43
CA THR A 46 17.04 0.13 -14.04
C THR A 46 18.28 0.44 -13.18
N ILE A 47 19.49 0.22 -13.70
CA ILE A 47 20.75 0.57 -13.03
C ILE A 47 20.88 2.09 -12.91
N GLN A 48 20.65 2.86 -13.98
CA GLN A 48 20.65 4.33 -13.91
C GLN A 48 19.64 4.85 -12.89
N PHE A 49 18.45 4.25 -12.83
CA PHE A 49 17.43 4.61 -11.87
C PHE A 49 17.84 4.31 -10.41
N ILE A 50 18.49 3.19 -10.17
CA ILE A 50 19.02 2.81 -8.85
C ILE A 50 20.17 3.73 -8.45
N GLU A 51 21.07 4.07 -9.38
CA GLU A 51 22.17 5.02 -9.15
C GLU A 51 21.63 6.42 -8.82
N GLU A 52 20.60 6.90 -9.53
CA GLU A 52 19.91 8.15 -9.20
C GLU A 52 19.30 8.10 -7.80
N LEU A 53 18.68 6.99 -7.40
CA LEU A 53 18.09 6.82 -6.06
C LEU A 53 19.16 6.80 -4.96
N GLN A 54 20.32 6.19 -5.21
CA GLN A 54 21.44 6.16 -4.25
C GLN A 54 22.12 7.52 -4.08
N GLN A 55 22.05 8.38 -5.10
CA GLN A 55 22.60 9.74 -5.06
C GLN A 55 21.60 10.79 -4.55
N MET A 56 20.33 10.43 -4.38
CA MET A 56 19.32 11.35 -3.85
C MET A 56 19.58 11.65 -2.38
N GLN A 57 19.43 12.93 -2.00
CA GLN A 57 19.39 13.31 -0.60
C GLN A 57 18.18 12.67 0.07
N ASN A 58 18.32 12.24 1.33
CA ASN A 58 17.26 11.57 2.08
C ASN A 58 15.93 12.34 2.07
N TYR A 59 15.98 13.68 2.04
CA TYR A 59 14.78 14.51 1.95
C TYR A 59 14.01 14.34 0.63
N ASP A 60 14.72 14.31 -0.50
CA ASP A 60 14.10 14.14 -1.82
C ASP A 60 13.55 12.73 -1.99
N LEU A 61 14.28 11.74 -1.49
CA LEU A 61 13.82 10.35 -1.44
C LEU A 61 12.57 10.22 -0.57
N TRP A 62 12.58 10.81 0.62
CA TRP A 62 11.43 10.84 1.53
C TRP A 62 10.19 11.43 0.84
N LEU A 63 10.31 12.61 0.23
CA LEU A 63 9.21 13.24 -0.49
C LEU A 63 8.70 12.37 -1.63
N ARG A 64 9.59 11.66 -2.32
CA ARG A 64 9.23 10.78 -3.43
C ARG A 64 8.43 9.58 -2.95
N ILE A 65 8.88 8.90 -1.90
CA ILE A 65 8.20 7.75 -1.27
C ILE A 65 6.84 8.21 -0.72
N LEU A 66 6.83 9.32 0.02
CA LEU A 66 5.61 9.88 0.58
C LEU A 66 4.57 10.18 -0.50
N LYS A 67 4.97 10.85 -1.59
CA LYS A 67 4.07 11.15 -2.72
C LYS A 67 3.52 9.88 -3.36
N ASN A 68 4.38 8.89 -3.62
CA ASN A 68 3.95 7.62 -4.19
C ASN A 68 2.86 6.96 -3.34
N ASN A 69 3.11 6.83 -2.04
CA ASN A 69 2.20 6.10 -1.16
C ASN A 69 0.90 6.92 -0.93
N ILE A 70 0.98 8.26 -0.89
CA ILE A 70 -0.21 9.14 -0.90
C ILE A 70 -1.06 8.90 -2.16
N TYR A 71 -0.43 8.81 -3.34
CA TYR A 71 -1.17 8.51 -4.57
C TYR A 71 -1.87 7.16 -4.48
N VAL A 72 -1.20 6.13 -3.95
CA VAL A 72 -1.80 4.80 -3.77
C VAL A 72 -3.05 4.87 -2.89
N ILE A 73 -3.00 5.56 -1.74
CA ILE A 73 -4.17 5.68 -0.86
C ILE A 73 -5.30 6.46 -1.51
N ILE A 74 -5.00 7.62 -2.10
CA ILE A 74 -6.01 8.45 -2.74
C ILE A 74 -6.68 7.66 -3.86
N PHE A 75 -5.89 6.95 -4.68
CA PHE A 75 -6.41 6.14 -5.78
C PHE A 75 -7.23 4.95 -5.27
N ASN A 76 -6.86 4.32 -4.15
CA ASN A 76 -7.66 3.29 -3.52
C ASN A 76 -9.01 3.81 -3.04
N ILE A 77 -9.04 4.95 -2.34
CA ILE A 77 -10.28 5.53 -1.81
C ILE A 77 -11.19 6.00 -2.95
N LEU A 78 -10.65 6.77 -3.90
CA LEU A 78 -11.39 7.25 -5.08
C LEU A 78 -11.78 6.11 -6.02
N GLY A 79 -11.01 5.02 -6.03
CA GLY A 79 -11.35 3.81 -6.76
C GLY A 79 -12.70 3.21 -6.36
N GLY A 80 -13.22 3.55 -5.16
CA GLY A 80 -14.57 3.21 -4.75
C GLY A 80 -15.65 3.71 -5.72
N PHE A 81 -15.45 4.83 -6.42
CA PHE A 81 -16.39 5.33 -7.44
C PHE A 81 -16.57 4.37 -8.63
N SER A 82 -15.62 3.46 -8.86
CA SER A 82 -15.71 2.38 -9.84
C SER A 82 -16.31 1.09 -9.26
N PHE A 83 -17.14 1.21 -8.20
CA PHE A 83 -17.61 0.09 -7.38
C PHE A 83 -16.46 -0.73 -6.74
N GLY A 84 -15.28 -0.13 -6.58
CA GLY A 84 -14.10 -0.77 -6.00
C GLY A 84 -13.20 -1.50 -7.01
N LEU A 85 -13.49 -1.48 -8.31
CA LEU A 85 -12.65 -2.14 -9.31
C LEU A 85 -11.24 -1.53 -9.38
N LEU A 86 -11.13 -0.20 -9.42
CA LEU A 86 -9.84 0.49 -9.40
C LEU A 86 -9.10 0.28 -8.07
N THR A 87 -9.83 0.22 -6.97
CA THR A 87 -9.28 -0.14 -5.64
C THR A 87 -8.66 -1.54 -5.68
N PHE A 88 -9.36 -2.50 -6.28
CA PHE A 88 -8.89 -3.88 -6.45
C PHE A 88 -7.60 -3.92 -7.26
N VAL A 89 -7.59 -3.31 -8.46
CA VAL A 89 -6.44 -3.32 -9.37
C VAL A 89 -5.23 -2.65 -8.70
N ASN A 90 -5.41 -1.47 -8.13
CA ASN A 90 -4.32 -0.72 -7.51
C ASN A 90 -3.75 -1.44 -6.28
N THR A 91 -4.60 -2.01 -5.43
CA THR A 91 -4.15 -2.78 -4.25
C THR A 91 -3.42 -4.06 -4.66
N THR A 92 -3.93 -4.77 -5.67
CA THR A 92 -3.29 -5.97 -6.23
C THR A 92 -1.92 -5.61 -6.81
N TYR A 93 -1.82 -4.51 -7.56
CA TYR A 93 -0.56 -4.03 -8.11
C TYR A 93 0.47 -3.71 -7.01
N ASN A 94 0.05 -3.07 -5.92
CA ASN A 94 0.95 -2.79 -4.80
C ASN A 94 1.42 -4.07 -4.09
N GLY A 95 0.55 -5.08 -3.93
CA GLY A 95 0.97 -6.40 -3.42
C GLY A 95 1.96 -7.10 -4.35
N PHE A 96 1.76 -6.97 -5.66
CA PHE A 96 2.66 -7.51 -6.67
C PHE A 96 4.06 -6.90 -6.62
N ILE A 97 4.13 -5.56 -6.49
CA ILE A 97 5.39 -4.81 -6.42
C ILE A 97 6.19 -5.17 -5.17
N LEU A 98 5.53 -5.40 -4.02
CA LEU A 98 6.24 -5.79 -2.80
C LEU A 98 6.96 -7.14 -2.93
N ASP A 99 6.30 -8.19 -3.45
CA ASP A 99 6.94 -9.48 -3.68
C ASP A 99 8.10 -9.36 -4.67
N TYR A 100 7.90 -8.57 -5.74
CA TYR A 100 8.95 -8.29 -6.72
C TYR A 100 10.19 -7.64 -6.08
N LEU A 101 10.01 -6.67 -5.17
CA LEU A 101 11.10 -6.06 -4.43
C LEU A 101 11.79 -7.05 -3.49
N ILE A 102 11.02 -7.86 -2.76
CA ILE A 102 11.56 -8.90 -1.86
C ILE A 102 12.43 -9.89 -2.63
N LYS A 103 11.96 -10.39 -3.78
CA LYS A 103 12.73 -11.30 -4.64
C LYS A 103 14.06 -10.69 -5.08
N ASN A 104 14.05 -9.41 -5.46
CA ASN A 104 15.28 -8.70 -5.86
C ASN A 104 16.26 -8.51 -4.70
N LEU A 105 15.76 -8.24 -3.50
CA LEU A 105 16.60 -8.05 -2.32
C LEU A 105 17.24 -9.37 -1.86
N LEU A 106 16.48 -10.47 -1.88
CA LEU A 106 16.94 -11.80 -1.48
C LEU A 106 18.10 -12.34 -2.34
N VAL A 107 18.19 -11.92 -3.60
CA VAL A 107 19.27 -12.34 -4.52
C VAL A 107 20.56 -11.56 -4.27
N ASN A 108 20.48 -10.33 -3.78
CA ASN A 108 21.58 -9.36 -3.84
C ASN A 108 22.15 -8.94 -2.47
N PHE A 109 21.49 -9.25 -1.36
CA PHE A 109 21.86 -8.72 -0.04
C PHE A 109 21.75 -9.73 1.11
N ASP A 110 22.46 -9.44 2.21
CA ASP A 110 22.43 -10.23 3.44
C ASP A 110 21.12 -10.09 4.23
N ASN A 111 20.76 -11.12 5.01
CA ASN A 111 19.50 -11.20 5.76
C ASN A 111 19.22 -10.01 6.69
N ASN A 112 20.25 -9.46 7.35
CA ASN A 112 20.10 -8.31 8.25
C ASN A 112 19.74 -7.02 7.48
N PHE A 113 20.32 -6.86 6.28
CA PHE A 113 20.02 -5.75 5.40
C PHE A 113 18.57 -5.82 4.90
N ILE A 114 18.12 -7.01 4.53
CA ILE A 114 16.75 -7.27 4.09
C ILE A 114 15.73 -6.91 5.17
N PHE A 115 15.97 -7.31 6.43
CA PHE A 115 15.03 -7.04 7.52
C PHE A 115 14.81 -5.54 7.76
N ASN A 116 15.90 -4.76 7.80
CA ASN A 116 15.83 -3.31 8.00
C ASN A 116 15.15 -2.61 6.81
N HIS A 117 15.30 -3.15 5.60
CA HIS A 117 14.70 -2.58 4.40
C HIS A 117 13.20 -2.93 4.26
N LEU A 118 12.77 -4.09 4.74
CA LEU A 118 11.37 -4.51 4.67
C LEU A 118 10.50 -3.92 5.79
N MET A 119 11.09 -3.48 6.89
CA MET A 119 10.36 -2.99 8.07
C MET A 119 9.39 -1.84 7.75
N PRO A 120 9.79 -0.77 7.02
CA PRO A 120 8.88 0.31 6.64
C PRO A 120 7.72 -0.15 5.75
N HIS A 121 7.96 -1.13 4.86
CA HIS A 121 6.95 -1.66 3.95
C HIS A 121 5.82 -2.40 4.69
N PHE A 122 6.09 -3.04 5.83
CA PHE A 122 5.00 -3.63 6.63
C PHE A 122 4.00 -2.58 7.13
N ILE A 123 4.49 -1.39 7.54
CA ILE A 123 3.64 -0.28 7.97
C ILE A 123 2.84 0.27 6.77
N GLU A 124 3.48 0.37 5.61
CA GLU A 124 2.86 0.78 4.36
C GLU A 124 1.73 -0.18 3.94
N VAL A 125 1.97 -1.50 4.00
CA VAL A 125 0.97 -2.53 3.68
C VAL A 125 -0.30 -2.34 4.51
N VAL A 126 -0.15 -2.07 5.82
CA VAL A 126 -1.30 -1.80 6.69
C VAL A 126 -2.09 -0.59 6.20
N ALA A 127 -1.40 0.51 5.85
CA ALA A 127 -2.06 1.71 5.33
C ALA A 127 -2.75 1.46 3.98
N ILE A 128 -2.13 0.69 3.08
CA ILE A 128 -2.70 0.31 1.78
C ILE A 128 -3.94 -0.56 1.98
N VAL A 129 -3.91 -1.57 2.86
CA VAL A 129 -5.06 -2.43 3.16
C VAL A 129 -6.21 -1.63 3.77
N LEU A 130 -5.93 -0.70 4.67
CA LEU A 130 -6.97 0.16 5.26
C LEU A 130 -7.57 1.14 4.22
N SER A 131 -6.76 1.70 3.32
CA SER A 131 -7.28 2.51 2.21
C SER A 131 -8.11 1.69 1.22
N CYS A 132 -7.72 0.43 0.98
CA CYS A 132 -8.49 -0.53 0.20
C CYS A 132 -9.86 -0.81 0.83
N TYR A 133 -9.89 -1.00 2.16
CA TYR A 133 -11.13 -1.16 2.92
C TYR A 133 -12.07 0.04 2.73
N LEU A 134 -11.53 1.27 2.82
CA LEU A 134 -12.30 2.49 2.59
C LEU A 134 -12.82 2.56 1.14
N GLY A 135 -12.00 2.23 0.15
CA GLY A 135 -12.40 2.17 -1.26
C GLY A 135 -13.55 1.19 -1.52
N TYR A 136 -13.47 -0.02 -0.96
CA TYR A 136 -14.57 -0.99 -1.04
C TYR A 136 -15.83 -0.54 -0.32
N LYS A 137 -15.71 0.09 0.85
CA LYS A 137 -16.87 0.68 1.53
C LYS A 137 -17.55 1.75 0.68
N VAL A 138 -16.78 2.66 0.08
CA VAL A 138 -17.30 3.68 -0.85
C VAL A 138 -18.03 3.01 -2.02
N GLY A 139 -17.42 2.02 -2.66
CA GLY A 139 -18.05 1.28 -3.76
C GLY A 139 -19.35 0.57 -3.37
N LEU A 140 -19.37 -0.07 -2.19
CA LEU A 140 -20.58 -0.69 -1.65
C LEU A 140 -21.67 0.33 -1.33
N TYR A 141 -21.31 1.51 -0.82
CA TYR A 141 -22.28 2.57 -0.57
C TYR A 141 -22.89 3.11 -1.86
N ILE A 142 -22.07 3.33 -2.88
CA ILE A 142 -22.55 3.76 -4.20
C ILE A 142 -23.47 2.69 -4.81
N PHE A 143 -23.08 1.41 -4.72
CA PHE A 143 -23.93 0.31 -5.18
C PHE A 143 -25.28 0.26 -4.45
N GLN A 144 -25.26 0.36 -3.12
CA GLN A 144 -26.48 0.36 -2.31
C GLN A 144 -27.37 1.57 -2.58
N TYR A 145 -26.78 2.74 -2.84
CA TYR A 145 -27.51 3.95 -3.18
C TYR A 145 -28.20 3.83 -4.54
N ILE A 146 -27.44 3.45 -5.59
CA ILE A 146 -27.95 3.38 -6.96
C ILE A 146 -28.97 2.24 -7.12
N PHE A 147 -28.62 1.02 -6.68
CA PHE A 147 -29.41 -0.17 -6.99
C PHE A 147 -30.41 -0.55 -5.89
N LYS A 148 -30.11 -0.23 -4.62
CA LYS A 148 -30.97 -0.60 -3.48
C LYS A 148 -31.72 0.58 -2.86
N LYS A 149 -31.52 1.81 -3.39
CA LYS A 149 -32.12 3.05 -2.87
C LYS A 149 -31.93 3.23 -1.36
N ARG A 150 -30.80 2.75 -0.83
CA ARG A 150 -30.44 2.90 0.58
C ARG A 150 -29.57 4.14 0.77
N ASN A 151 -29.76 4.84 1.88
CA ASN A 151 -28.97 6.02 2.20
C ASN A 151 -27.50 5.64 2.47
N MET A 152 -26.59 6.45 1.95
CA MET A 152 -25.17 6.38 2.27
C MET A 152 -24.98 6.82 3.73
N LYS A 153 -24.24 6.04 4.51
CA LYS A 153 -23.87 6.40 5.88
C LYS A 153 -22.38 6.20 6.04
N ILE A 154 -21.62 7.27 5.87
CA ILE A 154 -20.20 7.31 6.26
C ILE A 154 -20.17 7.51 7.77
N SER A 155 -19.50 6.62 8.49
CA SER A 155 -19.41 6.69 9.96
C SER A 155 -18.19 7.51 10.40
N ASN A 156 -18.20 8.03 11.63
CA ASN A 156 -17.05 8.71 12.21
C ASN A 156 -15.78 7.83 12.19
N SER A 157 -15.95 6.51 12.36
CA SER A 157 -14.86 5.54 12.24
C SER A 157 -14.17 5.55 10.88
N ASP A 158 -14.87 5.86 9.78
CA ASP A 158 -14.27 5.91 8.45
C ASP A 158 -13.29 7.09 8.31
N TYR A 159 -13.65 8.24 8.89
CA TYR A 159 -12.75 9.39 8.95
C TYR A 159 -11.53 9.10 9.82
N TYR A 160 -11.70 8.43 10.95
CA TYR A 160 -10.56 8.02 11.79
C TYR A 160 -9.62 7.07 11.05
N ILE A 161 -10.16 6.05 10.38
CA ILE A 161 -9.37 5.10 9.57
C ILE A 161 -8.60 5.88 8.49
N CYS A 162 -9.26 6.79 7.77
CA CYS A 162 -8.63 7.61 6.74
C CYS A 162 -7.43 8.40 7.28
N THR A 163 -7.62 9.13 8.39
CA THR A 163 -6.55 9.89 9.06
C THR A 163 -5.39 9.00 9.47
N ILE A 164 -5.68 7.81 10.01
CA ILE A 164 -4.65 6.85 10.40
C ILE A 164 -3.86 6.35 9.20
N CYS A 165 -4.51 6.10 8.05
CA CYS A 165 -3.79 5.66 6.86
C CYS A 165 -2.74 6.69 6.42
N PHE A 166 -3.11 7.97 6.41
CA PHE A 166 -2.16 9.04 6.08
C PHE A 166 -1.03 9.16 7.11
N LEU A 167 -1.32 9.01 8.41
CA LEU A 167 -0.30 9.00 9.45
C LEU A 167 0.68 7.82 9.30
N LEU A 168 0.17 6.62 9.01
CA LEU A 168 1.00 5.43 8.81
C LEU A 168 1.92 5.59 7.60
N ILE A 169 1.43 6.15 6.49
CA ILE A 169 2.26 6.45 5.32
C ILE A 169 3.34 7.46 5.65
N PHE A 170 2.98 8.53 6.37
CA PHE A 170 3.95 9.55 6.75
C PHE A 170 5.08 8.94 7.57
N ILE A 171 4.74 8.12 8.58
CA ILE A 171 5.73 7.43 9.43
C ILE A 171 6.57 6.44 8.61
N SER A 172 5.92 5.59 7.79
CA SER A 172 6.58 4.60 6.95
C SER A 172 7.60 5.25 6.00
N SER A 173 7.21 6.34 5.33
CA SER A 173 8.10 7.06 4.41
C SER A 173 9.34 7.64 5.09
N ILE A 174 9.22 8.15 6.33
CA ILE A 174 10.37 8.64 7.10
C ILE A 174 11.30 7.48 7.45
N LEU A 175 10.75 6.37 7.93
CA LEU A 175 11.55 5.19 8.26
C LEU A 175 12.30 4.68 7.02
N GLU A 176 11.64 4.62 5.89
CA GLU A 176 12.24 4.17 4.64
C GLU A 176 13.39 5.08 4.18
N ALA A 177 13.19 6.40 4.21
CA ALA A 177 14.16 7.36 3.71
C ALA A 177 15.35 7.65 4.64
N TYR A 178 15.23 7.37 5.95
CA TYR A 178 16.26 7.71 6.94
C TYR A 178 16.84 6.50 7.68
N VAL A 179 16.15 5.35 7.68
CA VAL A 179 16.61 4.13 8.38
C VAL A 179 16.96 3.03 7.38
N SER A 180 16.18 2.90 6.31
CA SER A 180 16.32 1.79 5.36
C SER A 180 17.21 2.12 4.17
N THR A 181 17.55 3.38 3.94
CA THR A 181 18.45 3.79 2.86
C THR A 181 19.85 3.21 3.01
N ILE A 182 20.32 2.62 1.92
CA ILE A 182 21.70 2.22 1.67
C ILE A 182 22.60 3.45 1.81
N GLN A 183 23.43 3.46 2.86
CA GLN A 183 24.76 4.08 2.76
C GLN A 183 25.76 2.97 2.44
#